data_AF-A0A4S8ITF0-F1
#
_entry.id   AF-A0A4S8ITF0-F1
#
_cell.length_a   1.000
_cell.length_b   1.000
_cell.length_c   1.000
_cell.angle_alpha   90.00
_cell.angle_beta   90.00
_cell.angle_gamma   90.00
#
_symmetry.space_group_name_H-M   'P 1'
#
loop_
_entity.id
_entity.type
_entity.pdbx_description
1 polymer ?
#
loop_
_entity_poly.entity_id
_entity_poly.type
_entity_poly.pdbx_seq_one_letter_code
_entity_poly.pdbx_strand_id
1 'polypeptide(L)' 'MPLSLGQVEHRLLDFLLASLEIVRRGHWNFYRLENEHLNNVGKFRAVKTVPLPFCELVSDD' A
#
# COMPACT_ATOMS: atom_id res chain seq x y z
N MET A 1 27.06 -21.16 -37.36
CA MET A 1 26.94 -20.02 -36.42
C MET A 1 26.58 -20.59 -35.06
N PRO A 2 27.48 -20.67 -34.08
CA PRO A 2 27.09 -21.13 -32.74
C PRO A 2 26.25 -20.01 -32.12
N LEU A 3 24.99 -20.30 -31.84
CA LEU A 3 24.05 -19.34 -31.29
C LEU A 3 24.53 -18.86 -29.92
N SER A 4 24.38 -17.56 -29.67
CA SER A 4 24.77 -16.87 -28.45
C SER A 4 23.86 -17.20 -27.25
N LEU A 5 23.81 -18.47 -26.84
CA LEU A 5 23.01 -18.94 -25.71
C LEU A 5 23.20 -18.04 -24.47
N GLY A 6 24.44 -17.64 -24.18
CA GLY A 6 24.76 -16.78 -23.03
C GLY A 6 24.18 -15.35 -23.11
N GLN A 7 23.92 -14.80 -24.30
CA GLN A 7 23.25 -13.49 -24.40
C GLN A 7 21.75 -13.57 -24.08
N VAL A 8 21.10 -14.70 -24.38
CA VAL A 8 19.70 -14.92 -24.04
C VAL A 8 19.55 -15.12 -22.53
N GLU A 9 20.44 -15.90 -21.92
CA GLU A 9 20.47 -16.10 -20.46
C GLU A 9 20.63 -14.79 -19.68
N HIS A 10 21.57 -13.92 -20.09
CA HIS A 10 21.78 -12.63 -19.43
C HIS A 10 20.53 -11.74 -19.50
N ARG A 11 19.88 -11.67 -20.67
CA ARG A 11 18.65 -10.88 -20.85
C ARG A 11 17.49 -11.40 -19.99
N LEU A 12 17.41 -12.72 -19.80
CA LEU A 12 16.40 -13.33 -18.93
C LEU A 12 16.67 -13.00 -17.46
N LEU A 13 17.93 -13.09 -17.02
CA LEU A 13 18.33 -12.71 -15.67
C LEU A 13 18.04 -11.24 -15.39
N ASP A 14 18.36 -10.34 -16.33
CA ASP A 14 18.06 -8.91 -16.21
C ASP A 14 16.55 -8.65 -16.09
N PHE A 15 15.74 -9.33 -16.90
CA PHE A 15 14.28 -9.23 -16.85
C PHE A 15 13.71 -9.72 -15.51
N LEU A 16 14.22 -10.84 -14.99
CA LEU A 16 13.81 -11.38 -13.70
C LEU A 16 14.23 -10.48 -12.54
N LEU A 17 15.45 -9.94 -12.55
CA LEU A 17 15.94 -8.96 -11.57
C LEU A 17 15.10 -7.68 -11.58
N ALA A 18 14.78 -7.16 -12.77
CA ALA A 18 13.92 -5.98 -12.92
C ALA A 18 12.50 -6.24 -12.37
N SER A 19 11.92 -7.40 -12.70
CA SER A 19 10.60 -7.81 -12.20
C SER A 19 10.60 -7.98 -10.67
N LEU A 20 11.65 -8.60 -10.12
CA LEU A 20 11.81 -8.81 -8.69
C LEU A 20 11.96 -7.48 -7.93
N GLU A 21 12.68 -6.51 -8.48
CA GLU A 21 12.83 -5.18 -7.89
C GLU A 21 11.49 -4.42 -7.84
N ILE A 22 10.65 -4.56 -8.87
CA ILE A 22 9.28 -4.01 -8.87
C ILE A 22 8.46 -4.63 -7.73
N VAL A 23 8.49 -5.96 -7.61
CA VAL A 23 7.79 -6.69 -6.55
C VAL A 23 8.30 -6.29 -5.17
N ARG A 24 9.61 -6.15 -4.99
CA ARG A 24 10.22 -5.73 -3.71
C ARG A 24 9.77 -4.32 -3.30
N ARG A 25 9.74 -3.37 -4.24
CA ARG A 25 9.22 -2.00 -3.99
C ARG A 25 7.72 -2.02 -3.69
N GLY A 26 6.96 -2.84 -4.43
CA GLY A 26 5.53 -3.02 -4.22
C GLY A 26 5.21 -3.51 -2.81
N HIS A 27 5.90 -4.57 -2.34
CA HIS A 27 5.73 -5.10 -0.99
C HIS A 27 5.96 -4.03 0.08
N TRP A 28 7.06 -3.29 -0.01
CA TRP A 28 7.35 -2.24 0.97
C TRP A 28 6.29 -1.15 0.99
N ASN A 29 5.84 -0.71 -0.18
CA ASN A 29 4.80 0.31 -0.28
C ASN A 29 3.46 -0.17 0.30
N PHE A 30 3.10 -1.44 0.05
CA PHE A 30 1.91 -2.07 0.61
C PHE A 30 1.97 -2.13 2.15
N TYR A 31 3.05 -2.65 2.72
CA TYR A 31 3.20 -2.72 4.18
C TYR A 31 3.15 -1.35 4.86
N ARG A 32 3.74 -0.33 4.24
CA ARG A 32 3.68 1.05 4.73
C ARG A 32 2.24 1.59 4.74
N LEU A 33 1.51 1.36 3.65
CA LEU A 33 0.12 1.82 3.50
C LEU A 33 -0.79 1.11 4.52
N GLU A 34 -0.67 -0.21 4.65
CA GLU A 34 -1.41 -0.99 5.65
C GLU A 34 -1.09 -0.54 7.08
N ASN A 35 0.18 -0.28 7.39
CA ASN A 35 0.57 0.25 8.69
C ASN A 35 -0.07 1.62 8.98
N GLU A 36 -0.20 2.47 7.97
CA GLU A 36 -0.91 3.75 8.09
C GLU A 36 -2.41 3.56 8.28
N HIS A 37 -3.06 2.67 7.50
CA HIS A 37 -4.47 2.34 7.65
C HIS A 37 -4.78 1.79 9.05
N LEU A 38 -4.00 0.83 9.55
CA LEU A 38 -4.17 0.25 10.89
C LEU A 38 -3.98 1.29 12.00
N ASN A 39 -2.97 2.15 11.88
CA ASN A 39 -2.75 3.22 12.85
C ASN A 39 -3.88 4.27 12.83
N ASN A 40 -4.47 4.56 11.66
CA ASN A 40 -5.62 5.46 11.55
C ASN A 40 -6.92 4.83 12.09
N VAL A 41 -7.14 3.54 11.85
CA VAL A 41 -8.28 2.77 12.40
C VAL A 41 -8.16 2.64 13.93
N GLY A 42 -6.98 2.32 14.45
CA GLY A 42 -6.74 2.18 15.89
C GLY A 42 -6.88 3.49 16.69
N LYS A 43 -6.71 4.65 16.04
CA LYS A 43 -6.97 5.97 16.61
C LYS A 43 -8.41 6.47 16.40
N PHE A 44 -9.31 5.60 15.90
CA PHE A 44 -10.71 5.91 15.61
C PHE A 44 -10.91 7.19 14.77
N ARG A 45 -9.98 7.53 13.87
CA ARG A 45 -10.11 8.73 13.01
C ARG A 45 -11.13 8.55 11.88
N ALA A 46 -11.56 7.32 11.60
CA ALA A 46 -12.69 7.03 10.73
C ALA A 46 -14.00 7.01 11.55
N VAL A 47 -14.35 8.13 12.17
CA VAL A 47 -15.66 8.25 12.84
C VAL A 47 -16.73 8.40 11.75
N LYS A 48 -17.71 7.49 11.73
CA LYS A 48 -18.79 7.48 10.73
C LYS A 48 -19.70 8.71 10.82
N THR A 49 -19.69 9.41 11.96
CA THR A 49 -20.47 10.63 12.22
C THR A 49 -19.67 11.55 13.15
N VAL A 50 -19.34 12.76 12.69
CA VAL A 50 -18.85 13.83 13.55
C VAL A 50 -19.99 14.22 14.50
N PRO A 51 -19.82 14.12 15.83
CA PRO A 51 -20.86 14.58 16.76
C PRO A 51 -21.03 16.10 16.58
N LEU A 52 -22.24 16.53 16.21
CA LEU A 52 -22.53 17.97 16.13
C LEU A 52 -22.48 18.55 17.54
N PRO A 53 -21.81 19.71 17.75
CA PRO A 53 -21.53 20.24 19.08
C PRO A 53 -22.73 20.73 19.91
N PHE A 54 -23.99 20.51 19.49
CA PHE A 54 -25.16 21.10 20.15
C PHE A 54 -26.43 20.23 20.15
N CYS A 55 -26.36 18.93 20.49
CA CYS A 55 -27.59 18.14 20.68
C CYS A 55 -28.38 18.52 21.94
N GLU A 56 -27.77 19.16 22.95
CA GLU A 56 -28.43 19.46 24.23
C GLU A 56 -29.41 20.65 24.17
N LEU A 57 -29.51 21.38 23.05
CA LEU A 57 -30.39 22.55 22.91
C LEU A 57 -31.76 22.24 22.27
N VAL A 58 -32.06 20.96 21.96
CA VAL A 58 -33.28 20.55 21.24
C VAL A 58 -34.25 19.75 22.15
N SER A 59 -34.02 19.71 23.46
CA SER A 59 -34.88 18.97 24.39
C SER A 59 -35.43 19.83 25.54
N ASP A 60 -35.61 21.13 25.30
CA ASP A 60 -36.47 21.98 26.13
C ASP A 60 -37.82 22.15 25.42
N ASP A 61 -38.68 21.12 25.52
CA ASP A 61 -40.14 21.18 25.40
C ASP A 61 -40.77 20.19 26.39
#